data_AF-A0A7C0YTG4-F1
#
_entry.id   AF-A0A7C0YTG4-F1
#
_cell.length_a   1.000
_cell.length_b   1.000
_cell.length_c   1.000
_cell.angle_alpha   90.00
_cell.angle_beta   90.00
_cell.angle_gamma   90.00
#
_symmetry.space_group_name_H-M   'P 1'
#
loop_
_entity.id
_entity.type
_entity.pdbx_description
1 polymer ?
#
loop_
_entity_poly.entity_id
_entity_poly.type
_entity_poly.pdbx_seq_one_letter_code
_entity_poly.pdbx_strand_id
1 'polypeptide(L)'
;LQIPNIPLEDVPLGKDENDNVVLRKKGEKPTFDFKPREHFEIGQILDIIDIKRAAKVAGSRFDYLKGDIVLLEFALVKLAFDTLLKKGFVPVLPPVMLKPEMARGTGYFEASDINEAYFLPKDNLFLIATAEQSLLTMHQGEVFREEDLPRRYLGFSTCFRREAGSYGRDVKGILRVHQFDKLEMFSFCTPEDSERELEFFLSNEEELMDKLNLPYQVVKICTGDLGFPAAKKYDIEAWMPGQGRYRETHSTSSCTDFQARRLNIRYRTKKGKLGFVHTVNGTAFSQRPLLAILENYQQKDGSVKIPPVLQKYVGKSEIRVK
;
A
#
# COMPACT_ATOMS: atom_id res chain seq x y z
N LEU A 1 5.51 2.03 -25.66
CA LEU A 1 5.08 1.74 -24.27
C LEU A 1 6.21 1.25 -23.36
N GLN A 2 7.47 1.16 -23.85
CA GLN A 2 8.63 0.66 -23.09
C GLN A 2 9.49 1.76 -22.44
N ILE A 3 9.12 3.03 -22.61
CA ILE A 3 9.80 4.15 -21.96
C ILE A 3 9.12 4.37 -20.59
N PRO A 4 9.87 4.36 -19.47
CA PRO A 4 9.31 4.64 -18.16
C PRO A 4 8.86 6.11 -18.05
N ASN A 5 8.14 6.44 -16.99
CA ASN A 5 7.84 7.83 -16.68
C ASN A 5 9.14 8.60 -16.40
N ILE A 6 9.11 9.90 -16.67
CA ILE A 6 10.26 10.78 -16.44
C ILE A 6 10.25 11.20 -14.96
N PRO A 7 11.32 10.95 -14.20
CA PRO A 7 11.42 11.43 -12.82
C PRO A 7 11.30 12.96 -12.75
N LEU A 8 10.67 13.48 -11.69
CA LEU A 8 10.66 14.92 -11.43
C LEU A 8 12.06 15.41 -11.03
N GLU A 9 12.34 16.69 -11.27
CA GLU A 9 13.67 17.29 -11.10
C GLU A 9 14.23 17.15 -9.67
N ASP A 10 13.36 17.08 -8.67
CA ASP A 10 13.74 17.00 -7.27
C ASP A 10 13.92 15.55 -6.75
N VAL A 11 13.76 14.53 -7.60
CA VAL A 11 14.01 13.13 -7.24
C VAL A 11 15.51 12.89 -7.06
N PRO A 12 15.95 12.27 -5.95
CA PRO A 12 17.36 11.99 -5.73
C PRO A 12 17.89 11.00 -6.77
N LEU A 13 19.07 11.28 -7.32
CA LEU A 13 19.77 10.35 -8.19
C LEU A 13 20.28 9.17 -7.37
N GLY A 14 19.99 7.95 -7.82
CA GLY A 14 20.40 6.72 -7.16
C GLY A 14 20.19 5.50 -8.05
N LYS A 15 20.88 4.41 -7.72
CA LYS A 15 20.85 3.15 -8.48
C LYS A 15 19.81 2.16 -7.97
N ASP A 16 19.62 2.10 -6.66
CA ASP A 16 18.77 1.12 -5.98
C ASP A 16 18.31 1.63 -4.61
N GLU A 17 17.65 0.77 -3.84
CA GLU A 17 17.05 1.13 -2.55
C GLU A 17 18.03 1.71 -1.52
N ASN A 18 19.35 1.47 -1.68
CA ASN A 18 20.37 1.97 -0.74
C ASN A 18 20.66 3.47 -0.91
N ASP A 19 20.28 4.05 -2.05
CA ASP A 19 20.44 5.48 -2.34
C ASP A 19 19.17 6.30 -1.98
N ASN A 20 18.16 5.65 -1.41
CA ASN A 20 16.95 6.32 -0.94
C ASN A 20 17.24 7.25 0.26
N VAL A 21 16.54 8.39 0.30
CA VAL A 21 16.85 9.46 1.27
C VAL A 21 15.81 9.51 2.37
N VAL A 22 16.22 9.25 3.63
CA VAL A 22 15.36 9.45 4.79
C VAL A 22 15.14 10.94 5.04
N LEU A 23 13.91 11.42 4.88
CA LEU A 23 13.56 12.82 5.06
C LEU A 23 13.31 13.17 6.52
N ARG A 24 12.61 12.30 7.25
CA ARG A 24 12.23 12.51 8.65
C ARG A 24 11.92 11.19 9.35
N LYS A 25 12.07 11.20 10.68
CA LYS A 25 11.67 10.12 11.58
C LYS A 25 10.69 10.67 12.60
N LYS A 26 9.66 9.91 12.95
CA LYS A 26 8.61 10.29 13.90
C LYS A 26 8.29 9.14 14.85
N GLY A 27 7.84 9.49 16.05
CA GLY A 27 7.55 8.55 17.13
C GLY A 27 8.81 8.05 17.85
N GLU A 28 8.59 7.46 19.02
CA GLU A 28 9.65 6.92 19.87
C GLU A 28 9.68 5.39 19.78
N LYS A 29 10.85 4.82 19.46
CA LYS A 29 11.02 3.37 19.43
C LYS A 29 10.71 2.78 20.82
N PRO A 30 9.88 1.73 20.94
CA PRO A 30 9.59 1.11 22.22
C PRO A 30 10.86 0.53 22.84
N THR A 31 10.98 0.67 24.16
CA THR A 31 12.02 0.01 24.95
C THR A 31 11.41 -1.18 25.67
N PHE A 32 12.03 -2.35 25.52
CA PHE A 32 11.58 -3.59 26.15
C PHE A 32 12.62 -4.06 27.18
N ASP A 33 12.15 -4.54 28.35
CA ASP A 33 12.98 -5.24 29.35
C ASP A 33 13.17 -6.74 29.01
N PHE A 34 12.78 -7.13 27.80
CA PHE A 34 12.92 -8.46 27.22
C PHE A 34 13.33 -8.35 25.75
N LYS A 35 13.82 -9.44 25.16
CA LYS A 35 14.13 -9.49 23.73
C LYS A 35 12.82 -9.46 22.93
N PRO A 36 12.55 -8.42 22.10
CA PRO A 36 11.34 -8.37 21.29
C PRO A 36 11.34 -9.52 20.29
N ARG A 37 10.17 -10.14 20.13
CA ARG A 37 9.91 -11.21 19.17
C ARG A 37 9.49 -10.62 17.82
N GLU A 38 9.72 -11.36 16.75
CA GLU A 38 9.18 -11.03 15.44
C GLU A 38 7.69 -11.39 15.36
N HIS A 39 6.95 -10.72 14.46
CA HIS A 39 5.51 -10.90 14.31
C HIS A 39 5.05 -12.36 14.12
N PHE A 40 5.84 -13.21 13.46
CA PHE A 40 5.48 -14.60 13.23
C PHE A 40 5.58 -15.47 14.50
N GLU A 41 6.53 -15.17 15.39
CA GLU A 41 6.64 -15.85 16.69
C GLU A 41 5.47 -15.45 17.59
N ILE A 42 5.14 -14.14 17.61
CA ILE A 42 3.98 -13.60 18.32
C ILE A 42 2.69 -14.23 17.79
N GLY A 43 2.55 -14.29 16.46
CA GLY A 43 1.39 -14.88 15.80
C GLY A 43 1.20 -16.36 16.13
N GLN A 44 2.29 -17.10 16.31
CA GLN A 44 2.25 -18.50 16.72
C GLN A 44 1.86 -18.66 18.19
N ILE A 45 2.44 -17.85 19.10
CA ILE A 45 2.12 -17.87 20.53
C ILE A 45 0.63 -17.59 20.77
N LEU A 46 0.07 -16.64 20.02
CA LEU A 46 -1.32 -16.23 20.14
C LEU A 46 -2.29 -17.09 19.30
N ASP A 47 -1.79 -18.03 18.49
CA ASP A 47 -2.59 -18.84 17.55
C ASP A 47 -3.41 -17.99 16.57
N ILE A 48 -2.84 -16.86 16.12
CA ILE A 48 -3.48 -15.89 15.22
C ILE A 48 -2.88 -15.87 13.80
N ILE A 49 -1.68 -16.40 13.59
CA ILE A 49 -1.05 -16.55 12.26
C ILE A 49 -0.66 -18.02 12.05
N ASP A 50 -1.16 -18.65 10.98
CA ASP A 50 -0.95 -20.07 10.70
C ASP A 50 -0.40 -20.33 9.30
N ILE A 51 0.92 -20.14 9.19
CA ILE A 51 1.69 -20.38 7.96
C ILE A 51 1.78 -21.88 7.64
N LYS A 52 1.84 -22.74 8.67
CA LYS A 52 2.02 -24.19 8.48
C LYS A 52 0.80 -24.82 7.80
N ARG A 53 -0.42 -24.45 8.22
CA ARG A 53 -1.64 -24.94 7.56
C ARG A 53 -1.82 -24.31 6.18
N ALA A 54 -1.52 -23.02 6.01
CA ALA A 54 -1.57 -22.38 4.70
C ALA A 54 -0.61 -23.03 3.69
N ALA A 55 0.60 -23.39 4.12
CA ALA A 55 1.58 -24.08 3.28
C ALA A 55 1.11 -25.45 2.78
N LYS A 56 0.31 -26.18 3.56
CA LYS A 56 -0.30 -27.44 3.14
C LYS A 56 -1.37 -27.25 2.06
N VAL A 57 -2.02 -26.08 2.02
CA VAL A 57 -3.16 -25.80 1.14
C VAL A 57 -2.72 -25.11 -0.14
N ALA A 58 -1.89 -24.07 -0.05
CA ALA A 58 -1.56 -23.18 -1.17
C ALA A 58 -0.05 -23.07 -1.46
N GLY A 59 0.80 -23.73 -0.66
CA GLY A 59 2.26 -23.63 -0.78
C GLY A 59 2.84 -22.47 0.03
N SER A 60 4.12 -22.15 -0.22
CA SER A 60 4.82 -21.09 0.51
C SER A 60 4.16 -19.72 0.31
N ARG A 61 4.42 -18.79 1.24
CA ARG A 61 3.99 -17.38 1.16
C ARG A 61 2.47 -17.18 1.11
N PHE A 62 1.77 -18.11 1.72
CA PHE A 62 0.39 -17.96 2.15
C PHE A 62 0.33 -18.13 3.67
N ASP A 63 -0.71 -17.53 4.26
CA ASP A 63 -0.99 -17.59 5.67
C ASP A 63 -2.50 -17.62 5.93
N TYR A 64 -2.87 -18.14 7.09
CA TYR A 64 -4.19 -17.88 7.66
C TYR A 64 -4.05 -16.88 8.80
N LEU A 65 -4.81 -15.80 8.73
CA LEU A 65 -5.11 -14.95 9.87
C LEU A 65 -6.31 -15.52 10.64
N LYS A 66 -6.23 -15.57 11.98
CA LYS A 66 -7.26 -16.16 12.85
C LYS A 66 -7.52 -15.31 14.08
N GLY A 67 -8.77 -15.31 14.55
CA GLY A 67 -9.15 -14.66 15.80
C GLY A 67 -8.90 -13.15 15.75
N ASP A 68 -8.26 -12.63 16.78
CA ASP A 68 -8.22 -11.19 17.05
C ASP A 68 -7.45 -10.38 16.03
N ILE A 69 -6.49 -10.99 15.33
CA ILE A 69 -5.76 -10.29 14.26
C ILE A 69 -6.66 -9.99 13.05
N VAL A 70 -7.67 -10.81 12.80
CA VAL A 70 -8.68 -10.56 11.76
C VAL A 70 -9.53 -9.35 12.14
N LEU A 71 -9.94 -9.26 13.41
CA LEU A 71 -10.65 -8.08 13.91
C LEU A 71 -9.78 -6.82 13.83
N LEU A 72 -8.48 -6.95 14.09
CA LEU A 72 -7.51 -5.87 13.99
C LEU A 72 -7.31 -5.40 12.53
N GLU A 73 -7.29 -6.31 11.57
CA GLU A 73 -7.24 -5.99 10.13
C GLU A 73 -8.44 -5.13 9.71
N PHE A 74 -9.65 -5.56 10.05
CA PHE A 74 -10.85 -4.75 9.78
C PHE A 74 -10.88 -3.45 10.60
N ALA A 75 -10.30 -3.41 11.80
CA ALA A 75 -10.16 -2.19 12.59
C ALA A 75 -9.28 -1.14 11.88
N LEU A 76 -8.19 -1.55 11.24
CA LEU A 76 -7.36 -0.66 10.42
C LEU A 76 -8.17 -0.09 9.25
N VAL A 77 -8.90 -0.95 8.53
CA VAL A 77 -9.78 -0.52 7.44
C VAL A 77 -10.81 0.52 7.93
N LYS A 78 -11.44 0.26 9.08
CA LYS A 78 -12.41 1.20 9.67
C LYS A 78 -11.76 2.51 10.11
N LEU A 79 -10.57 2.47 10.70
CA LEU A 79 -9.80 3.67 11.05
C LEU A 79 -9.52 4.54 9.83
N ALA A 80 -9.09 3.92 8.73
CA ALA A 80 -8.83 4.64 7.48
C ALA A 80 -10.10 5.23 6.88
N PHE A 81 -11.23 4.50 6.87
CA PHE A 81 -12.51 5.07 6.44
C PHE A 81 -12.95 6.26 7.30
N ASP A 82 -12.91 6.14 8.63
CA ASP A 82 -13.28 7.22 9.57
C ASP A 82 -12.42 8.49 9.37
N THR A 83 -11.21 8.33 8.86
CA THR A 83 -10.23 9.40 8.63
C THR A 83 -10.39 10.02 7.24
N LEU A 84 -10.41 9.19 6.19
CA LEU A 84 -10.25 9.62 4.81
C LEU A 84 -11.57 10.00 4.13
N LEU A 85 -12.71 9.41 4.52
CA LEU A 85 -14.00 9.76 3.92
C LEU A 85 -14.38 11.22 4.18
N LYS A 86 -13.99 11.76 5.34
CA LYS A 86 -14.16 13.18 5.69
C LYS A 86 -13.31 14.12 4.84
N LYS A 87 -12.36 13.59 4.08
CA LYS A 87 -11.44 14.34 3.21
C LYS A 87 -11.77 14.21 1.72
N GLY A 88 -13.00 13.77 1.42
CA GLY A 88 -13.54 13.73 0.05
C GLY A 88 -13.18 12.47 -0.75
N PHE A 89 -12.66 11.42 -0.09
CA PHE A 89 -12.48 10.12 -0.72
C PHE A 89 -13.81 9.37 -0.86
N VAL A 90 -14.05 8.80 -2.03
CA VAL A 90 -15.21 7.93 -2.28
C VAL A 90 -14.80 6.47 -2.06
N PRO A 91 -15.48 5.70 -1.20
CA PRO A 91 -15.14 4.30 -0.96
C PRO A 91 -15.56 3.44 -2.15
N VAL A 92 -14.71 2.48 -2.53
CA VAL A 92 -14.95 1.60 -3.68
C VAL A 92 -14.56 0.15 -3.31
N LEU A 93 -15.36 -0.80 -3.77
CA LEU A 93 -14.99 -2.22 -3.85
C LEU A 93 -14.79 -2.55 -5.34
N PRO A 94 -13.56 -2.48 -5.86
CA PRO A 94 -13.33 -2.67 -7.28
C PRO A 94 -13.31 -4.16 -7.66
N PRO A 95 -13.51 -4.50 -8.95
CA PRO A 95 -13.14 -5.81 -9.47
C PRO A 95 -11.65 -6.10 -9.22
N VAL A 96 -11.34 -7.35 -8.86
CA VAL A 96 -9.96 -7.80 -8.62
C VAL A 96 -9.32 -8.49 -9.83
N MET A 97 -9.97 -8.36 -10.99
CA MET A 97 -9.52 -8.92 -12.25
C MET A 97 -9.57 -7.86 -13.35
N LEU A 98 -8.57 -7.85 -14.22
CA LEU A 98 -8.43 -6.93 -15.33
C LEU A 98 -8.27 -7.64 -16.66
N LYS A 99 -8.86 -7.05 -17.71
CA LYS A 99 -8.55 -7.44 -19.09
C LYS A 99 -7.12 -7.03 -19.44
N PRO A 100 -6.44 -7.72 -20.38
CA PRO A 100 -5.05 -7.44 -20.74
C PRO A 100 -4.79 -5.99 -21.18
N GLU A 101 -5.72 -5.37 -21.90
CA GLU A 101 -5.61 -3.98 -22.33
C GLU A 101 -5.67 -2.99 -21.15
N MET A 102 -6.45 -3.30 -20.10
CA MET A 102 -6.52 -2.48 -18.89
C MET A 102 -5.24 -2.64 -18.07
N ALA A 103 -4.82 -3.90 -17.88
CA ALA A 103 -3.58 -4.26 -17.21
C ALA A 103 -2.38 -3.55 -17.88
N ARG A 104 -2.32 -3.57 -19.21
CA ARG A 104 -1.31 -2.83 -19.97
C ARG A 104 -1.43 -1.32 -19.77
N GLY A 105 -2.62 -0.76 -19.76
CA GLY A 105 -2.85 0.67 -19.57
C GLY A 105 -2.23 1.23 -18.28
N THR A 106 -2.16 0.42 -17.22
CA THR A 106 -1.55 0.81 -15.93
C THR A 106 -0.06 1.13 -16.00
N GLY A 107 0.64 0.58 -16.99
CA GLY A 107 2.07 0.83 -17.21
C GLY A 107 3.04 -0.07 -16.45
N TYR A 108 2.57 -1.05 -15.69
CA TYR A 108 3.47 -1.99 -15.00
C TYR A 108 3.94 -3.16 -15.89
N PHE A 109 3.11 -3.56 -16.86
CA PHE A 109 3.29 -4.80 -17.63
C PHE A 109 4.47 -4.76 -18.61
N GLU A 110 4.97 -3.58 -19.00
CA GLU A 110 6.14 -3.46 -19.86
C GLU A 110 7.49 -3.57 -19.13
N ALA A 111 7.52 -3.41 -17.81
CA ALA A 111 8.75 -3.35 -17.03
C ALA A 111 9.12 -4.69 -16.38
N SER A 112 8.14 -5.33 -15.75
CA SER A 112 8.39 -6.47 -14.84
C SER A 112 7.12 -7.30 -14.55
N ASP A 113 5.93 -6.68 -14.61
CA ASP A 113 4.74 -7.28 -14.01
C ASP A 113 4.14 -8.48 -14.74
N ILE A 114 4.48 -8.75 -16.00
CA ILE A 114 3.94 -9.97 -16.64
C ILE A 114 4.41 -11.24 -15.91
N ASN A 115 5.57 -11.19 -15.28
CA ASN A 115 6.10 -12.29 -14.46
C ASN A 115 5.63 -12.20 -13.00
N GLU A 116 5.25 -11.01 -12.52
CA GLU A 116 4.76 -10.77 -11.15
C GLU A 116 3.23 -10.87 -11.02
N ALA A 117 2.47 -10.83 -12.11
CA ALA A 117 1.02 -10.92 -12.13
C ALA A 117 0.54 -12.36 -12.31
N TYR A 118 -0.54 -12.71 -11.61
CA TYR A 118 -1.26 -13.96 -11.87
C TYR A 118 -2.19 -13.79 -13.07
N PHE A 119 -2.11 -14.69 -14.04
CA PHE A 119 -2.93 -14.72 -15.25
C PHE A 119 -3.85 -15.94 -15.24
N LEU A 120 -5.11 -15.74 -15.63
CA LEU A 120 -6.15 -16.76 -15.80
C LEU A 120 -6.33 -17.02 -17.30
N PRO A 121 -5.68 -18.04 -17.89
CA PRO A 121 -5.61 -18.18 -19.35
C PRO A 121 -6.95 -18.49 -20.02
N LYS A 122 -7.84 -19.21 -19.33
CA LYS A 122 -9.16 -19.59 -19.87
C LYS A 122 -10.09 -18.39 -20.03
N ASP A 123 -9.95 -17.41 -19.15
CA ASP A 123 -10.79 -16.21 -19.10
C ASP A 123 -10.10 -15.00 -19.72
N ASN A 124 -8.80 -15.10 -20.00
CA ASN A 124 -7.94 -14.03 -20.45
C ASN A 124 -8.01 -12.80 -19.52
N LEU A 125 -7.83 -13.04 -18.22
CA LEU A 125 -7.85 -12.00 -17.18
C LEU A 125 -6.60 -12.08 -16.30
N PHE A 126 -6.16 -10.94 -15.79
CA PHE A 126 -5.11 -10.83 -14.78
C PHE A 126 -5.70 -10.50 -13.42
N LEU A 127 -5.19 -11.11 -12.34
CA LEU A 127 -5.48 -10.65 -10.99
C LEU A 127 -4.70 -9.37 -10.70
N ILE A 128 -5.32 -8.45 -9.96
CA ILE A 128 -4.69 -7.17 -9.59
C ILE A 128 -3.66 -7.32 -8.48
N ALA A 129 -2.59 -6.52 -8.55
CA ALA A 129 -1.56 -6.41 -7.50
C ALA A 129 -1.83 -5.27 -6.51
N THR A 130 -2.81 -4.41 -6.81
CA THR A 130 -3.33 -3.31 -6.00
C THR A 130 -4.66 -2.81 -6.59
N ALA A 131 -5.57 -2.30 -5.74
CA ALA A 131 -6.80 -1.63 -6.17
C ALA A 131 -6.54 -0.43 -7.12
N GLU A 132 -5.34 0.17 -7.08
CA GLU A 132 -4.92 1.22 -8.02
C GLU A 132 -5.22 0.82 -9.47
N GLN A 133 -4.89 -0.41 -9.86
CA GLN A 133 -5.01 -0.86 -11.24
C GLN A 133 -6.47 -0.85 -11.72
N SER A 134 -7.42 -1.16 -10.85
CA SER A 134 -8.85 -1.11 -11.14
C SER A 134 -9.43 0.30 -11.03
N LEU A 135 -9.02 1.08 -10.03
CA LEU A 135 -9.47 2.46 -9.83
C LEU A 135 -8.98 3.40 -10.93
N LEU A 136 -7.77 3.20 -11.43
CA LEU A 136 -7.21 3.92 -12.56
C LEU A 136 -8.00 3.62 -13.85
N THR A 137 -8.24 2.33 -14.11
CA THR A 137 -8.79 1.88 -15.39
C THR A 137 -10.30 2.07 -15.51
N MET A 138 -11.01 2.31 -14.40
CA MET A 138 -12.44 2.57 -14.40
C MET A 138 -12.86 3.77 -15.25
N HIS A 139 -11.96 4.74 -15.47
CA HIS A 139 -12.21 5.96 -16.23
C HIS A 139 -11.56 5.97 -17.62
N GLN A 140 -11.21 4.80 -18.16
CA GLN A 140 -10.58 4.70 -19.48
C GLN A 140 -11.40 5.44 -20.55
N GLY A 141 -10.73 6.33 -21.29
CA GLY A 141 -11.33 7.10 -22.37
C GLY A 141 -12.27 8.23 -21.94
N GLU A 142 -12.49 8.42 -20.64
CA GLU A 142 -13.37 9.46 -20.13
C GLU A 142 -12.74 10.86 -20.17
N VAL A 143 -13.61 11.87 -20.15
CA VAL A 143 -13.23 13.29 -20.07
C VAL A 143 -13.93 13.92 -18.87
N PHE A 144 -13.18 14.18 -17.81
CA PHE A 144 -13.67 14.87 -16.63
C PHE A 144 -13.98 16.35 -16.91
N ARG A 145 -14.91 16.92 -16.14
CA ARG A 145 -14.99 18.39 -16.01
C ARG A 145 -13.93 18.84 -15.01
N GLU A 146 -13.32 19.99 -15.26
CA GLU A 146 -12.29 20.55 -14.36
C GLU A 146 -12.80 20.74 -12.91
N GLU A 147 -14.08 21.09 -12.75
CA GLU A 147 -14.74 21.25 -11.44
C GLU A 147 -14.98 19.94 -10.66
N ASP A 148 -14.88 18.78 -11.32
CA ASP A 148 -15.00 17.47 -10.66
C ASP A 148 -13.65 16.97 -10.11
N LEU A 149 -12.56 17.72 -10.33
CA LEU A 149 -11.20 17.39 -9.90
C LEU A 149 -10.78 18.20 -8.66
N PRO A 150 -9.99 17.63 -7.73
CA PRO A 150 -9.50 16.25 -7.74
C PRO A 150 -10.59 15.23 -7.42
N ARG A 151 -10.58 14.11 -8.15
CA ARG A 151 -11.50 12.98 -7.97
C ARG A 151 -10.78 11.88 -7.20
N ARG A 152 -11.16 11.70 -5.93
CA ARG A 152 -10.48 10.81 -4.98
C ARG A 152 -11.28 9.54 -4.68
N TYR A 153 -10.60 8.41 -4.69
CA TYR A 153 -11.14 7.08 -4.41
C TYR A 153 -10.36 6.37 -3.31
N LEU A 154 -11.07 5.56 -2.53
CA LEU A 154 -10.51 4.71 -1.49
C LEU A 154 -10.97 3.26 -1.73
N GLY A 155 -10.12 2.46 -2.38
CA GLY A 155 -10.45 1.11 -2.83
C GLY A 155 -9.98 0.02 -1.88
N PHE A 156 -10.89 -0.82 -1.37
CA PHE A 156 -10.51 -2.02 -0.63
C PHE A 156 -10.49 -3.24 -1.55
N SER A 157 -9.39 -3.98 -1.60
CA SER A 157 -9.29 -5.21 -2.37
C SER A 157 -8.29 -6.20 -1.80
N THR A 158 -8.56 -7.49 -2.02
CA THR A 158 -7.52 -8.52 -1.97
C THR A 158 -6.61 -8.38 -3.19
N CYS A 159 -5.31 -8.34 -2.95
CA CYS A 159 -4.25 -8.12 -3.92
C CYS A 159 -3.44 -9.40 -4.12
N PHE A 160 -2.92 -9.60 -5.32
CA PHE A 160 -2.20 -10.81 -5.70
C PHE A 160 -0.85 -10.48 -6.36
N ARG A 161 0.23 -11.10 -5.88
CA ARG A 161 1.59 -10.93 -6.43
C ARG A 161 2.32 -12.25 -6.49
N ARG A 162 2.96 -12.58 -7.61
CA ARG A 162 3.74 -13.82 -7.78
C ARG A 162 5.08 -13.76 -7.06
N GLU A 163 5.58 -12.57 -6.74
CA GLU A 163 6.83 -12.35 -6.03
C GLU A 163 8.04 -13.04 -6.72
N ALA A 164 8.00 -13.12 -8.04
CA ALA A 164 8.87 -13.85 -8.96
C ALA A 164 10.25 -13.18 -9.16
N GLY A 165 10.86 -12.70 -8.08
CA GLY A 165 12.21 -12.13 -8.06
C GLY A 165 12.82 -12.05 -6.67
N SER A 166 12.12 -12.58 -5.67
CA SER A 166 12.42 -12.37 -4.25
C SER A 166 13.08 -13.59 -3.58
N TYR A 167 13.74 -14.45 -4.37
CA TYR A 167 14.42 -15.66 -3.88
C TYR A 167 15.34 -15.33 -2.70
N GLY A 168 15.10 -15.99 -1.56
CA GLY A 168 15.88 -15.83 -0.33
C GLY A 168 15.56 -14.59 0.52
N ARG A 169 14.80 -13.60 0.01
CA ARG A 169 14.41 -12.40 0.76
C ARG A 169 13.08 -12.60 1.50
N ASP A 170 13.02 -12.15 2.76
CA ASP A 170 11.82 -12.15 3.62
C ASP A 170 11.06 -13.49 3.65
N VAL A 171 11.81 -14.60 3.71
CA VAL A 171 11.25 -15.96 3.65
C VAL A 171 10.52 -16.40 4.92
N LYS A 172 10.64 -15.64 6.02
CA LYS A 172 10.00 -15.92 7.31
C LYS A 172 8.87 -14.93 7.57
N GLY A 173 7.79 -15.44 8.16
CA GLY A 173 6.62 -14.64 8.49
C GLY A 173 5.75 -14.31 7.28
N ILE A 174 5.06 -13.17 7.36
CA ILE A 174 4.00 -12.76 6.41
C ILE A 174 4.22 -11.34 5.87
N LEU A 175 5.47 -10.86 5.89
CA LEU A 175 5.82 -9.54 5.35
C LEU A 175 5.72 -9.48 3.82
N ARG A 176 5.95 -10.61 3.16
CA ARG A 176 5.93 -10.78 1.71
C ARG A 176 5.17 -12.07 1.36
N VAL A 177 3.93 -11.90 0.91
CA VAL A 177 2.98 -12.98 0.65
C VAL A 177 2.37 -12.85 -0.74
N HIS A 178 1.81 -13.94 -1.28
CA HIS A 178 1.18 -13.93 -2.60
C HIS A 178 -0.19 -13.26 -2.61
N GLN A 179 -0.87 -13.22 -1.47
CA GLN A 179 -2.21 -12.69 -1.30
C GLN A 179 -2.25 -11.85 -0.02
N PHE A 180 -2.77 -10.63 -0.11
CA PHE A 180 -2.95 -9.74 1.05
C PHE A 180 -4.06 -8.73 0.77
N ASP A 181 -4.69 -8.21 1.82
CA ASP A 181 -5.68 -7.14 1.69
C ASP A 181 -5.01 -5.76 1.73
N LYS A 182 -5.54 -4.83 0.93
CA LYS A 182 -5.05 -3.45 0.82
C LYS A 182 -6.23 -2.49 0.71
N LEU A 183 -6.07 -1.35 1.37
CA LEU A 183 -6.92 -0.17 1.20
C LEU A 183 -6.10 0.91 0.50
N GLU A 184 -6.46 1.21 -0.75
CA GLU A 184 -5.72 2.09 -1.65
C GLU A 184 -6.37 3.46 -1.79
N MET A 185 -5.59 4.52 -1.62
CA MET A 185 -5.95 5.86 -2.04
C MET A 185 -5.59 6.06 -3.51
N PHE A 186 -6.49 6.66 -4.27
CA PHE A 186 -6.24 7.02 -5.67
C PHE A 186 -6.87 8.37 -6.01
N SER A 187 -6.20 9.19 -6.80
CA SER A 187 -6.71 10.50 -7.23
C SER A 187 -6.42 10.76 -8.69
N PHE A 188 -7.41 11.31 -9.39
CA PHE A 188 -7.24 12.04 -10.64
C PHE A 188 -7.26 13.54 -10.31
N CYS A 189 -6.25 14.28 -10.75
CA CYS A 189 -6.12 15.71 -10.50
C CYS A 189 -5.68 16.46 -11.75
N THR A 190 -5.71 17.79 -11.69
CA THR A 190 -5.12 18.64 -12.72
C THR A 190 -3.58 18.60 -12.62
N PRO A 191 -2.83 18.87 -13.71
CA PRO A 191 -1.38 18.99 -13.65
C PRO A 191 -0.89 20.00 -12.60
N GLU A 192 -1.63 21.11 -12.44
CA GLU A 192 -1.32 22.18 -11.51
C GLU A 192 -1.44 21.76 -10.03
N ASP A 193 -2.37 20.84 -9.72
CA ASP A 193 -2.57 20.33 -8.35
C ASP A 193 -1.74 19.09 -8.03
N SER A 194 -1.00 18.53 -9.00
CA SER A 194 -0.38 17.21 -8.88
C SER A 194 0.60 17.07 -7.72
N GLU A 195 1.45 18.07 -7.48
CA GLU A 195 2.41 18.05 -6.37
C GLU A 195 1.70 18.19 -5.02
N ARG A 196 0.72 19.11 -4.95
CA ARG A 196 -0.09 19.32 -3.75
C ARG A 196 -0.87 18.05 -3.39
N GLU A 197 -1.38 17.34 -4.38
CA GLU A 197 -2.14 16.11 -4.19
C GLU A 197 -1.24 14.97 -3.68
N LEU A 198 0.01 14.87 -4.17
CA LEU A 198 1.00 13.92 -3.64
C LEU A 198 1.34 14.20 -2.18
N GLU A 199 1.62 15.45 -1.82
CA GLU A 199 1.92 15.83 -0.43
C GLU A 199 0.68 15.63 0.47
N PHE A 200 -0.53 15.86 -0.06
CA PHE A 200 -1.77 15.54 0.64
C PHE A 200 -1.89 14.04 0.93
N PHE A 201 -1.56 13.17 -0.04
CA PHE A 201 -1.55 11.72 0.16
C PHE A 201 -0.53 11.31 1.22
N LEU A 202 0.72 11.76 1.12
CA LEU A 202 1.74 11.50 2.14
C LEU A 202 1.29 11.94 3.54
N SER A 203 0.67 13.12 3.66
CA SER A 203 0.15 13.61 4.94
C SER A 203 -0.96 12.71 5.53
N ASN A 204 -1.75 12.07 4.67
CA ASN A 204 -2.77 11.12 5.11
C ASN A 204 -2.14 9.82 5.63
N GLU A 205 -1.11 9.31 4.97
CA GLU A 205 -0.37 8.12 5.43
C GLU A 205 0.31 8.40 6.78
N GLU A 206 0.94 9.57 6.93
CA GLU A 206 1.51 10.02 8.21
C GLU A 206 0.45 10.14 9.31
N GLU A 207 -0.71 10.75 9.03
CA GLU A 207 -1.77 10.87 10.03
C GLU A 207 -2.27 9.49 10.50
N LEU A 208 -2.41 8.53 9.59
CA LEU A 208 -2.81 7.16 9.95
C LEU A 208 -1.77 6.49 10.86
N MET A 209 -0.48 6.67 10.57
CA MET A 209 0.60 6.16 11.42
C MET A 209 0.67 6.86 12.77
N ASP A 210 0.49 8.19 12.80
CA ASP A 210 0.43 8.99 14.03
C ASP A 210 -0.74 8.53 14.92
N LYS A 211 -1.93 8.26 14.34
CA LYS A 211 -3.07 7.70 15.09
C LYS A 211 -2.78 6.32 15.69
N LEU A 212 -2.01 5.50 15.00
CA LEU A 212 -1.57 4.19 15.50
C LEU A 212 -0.45 4.28 16.53
N ASN A 213 0.15 5.46 16.72
CA ASN A 213 1.31 5.69 17.56
C ASN A 213 2.44 4.67 17.27
N LEU A 214 2.71 4.44 15.99
CA LEU A 214 3.79 3.59 15.52
C LEU A 214 5.00 4.46 15.14
N PRO A 215 6.22 4.13 15.57
CA PRO A 215 7.41 4.83 15.11
C PRO A 215 7.66 4.55 13.64
N TYR A 216 7.91 5.58 12.84
CA TYR A 216 8.12 5.44 11.41
C TYR A 216 9.14 6.43 10.86
N GLN A 217 9.56 6.21 9.62
CA GLN A 217 10.33 7.17 8.85
C GLN A 217 9.72 7.39 7.47
N VAL A 218 9.88 8.59 6.95
CA VAL A 218 9.50 8.96 5.58
C VAL A 218 10.74 8.96 4.72
N VAL A 219 10.68 8.25 3.60
CA VAL A 219 11.79 8.04 2.69
C VAL A 219 11.41 8.56 1.31
N LYS A 220 12.28 9.39 0.72
CA LYS A 220 12.17 9.82 -0.68
C LYS A 220 12.91 8.83 -1.56
N ILE A 221 12.21 8.29 -2.54
CA ILE A 221 12.72 7.22 -3.38
C ILE A 221 13.54 7.80 -4.53
N CYS A 222 14.70 7.18 -4.77
CA CYS A 222 15.65 7.59 -5.80
C CYS A 222 15.25 7.12 -7.20
N THR A 223 15.87 7.68 -8.23
CA THR A 223 15.57 7.38 -9.64
C THR A 223 15.61 5.89 -9.98
N GLY A 224 16.54 5.13 -9.41
CA GLY A 224 16.70 3.69 -9.69
C GLY A 224 15.62 2.81 -9.06
N ASP A 225 14.88 3.32 -8.08
CA ASP A 225 13.90 2.58 -7.28
C ASP A 225 12.45 3.13 -7.40
N LEU A 226 12.22 4.13 -8.26
CA LEU A 226 10.89 4.74 -8.46
C LEU A 226 9.84 3.75 -8.97
N GLY A 227 10.25 2.76 -9.76
CA GLY A 227 9.34 1.95 -10.56
C GLY A 227 8.89 2.65 -11.84
N PHE A 228 8.26 1.88 -12.73
CA PHE A 228 8.06 2.30 -14.13
C PHE A 228 7.09 3.48 -14.35
N PRO A 229 5.92 3.56 -13.67
CA PRO A 229 4.98 4.65 -13.90
C PRO A 229 5.21 5.87 -13.00
N ALA A 230 6.02 5.78 -11.94
CA ALA A 230 6.18 6.86 -10.97
C ALA A 230 7.16 7.92 -11.49
N ALA A 231 6.78 9.20 -11.37
CA ALA A 231 7.67 10.34 -11.57
C ALA A 231 8.28 10.80 -10.25
N LYS A 232 7.62 10.57 -9.12
CA LYS A 232 8.10 10.86 -7.76
C LYS A 232 7.36 9.97 -6.78
N LYS A 233 8.07 9.47 -5.77
CA LYS A 233 7.55 8.51 -4.80
C LYS A 233 8.11 8.77 -3.41
N TYR A 234 7.26 8.57 -2.41
CA TYR A 234 7.62 8.53 -1.00
C TYR A 234 7.15 7.21 -0.41
N ASP A 235 7.97 6.64 0.47
CA ASP A 235 7.59 5.48 1.28
C ASP A 235 7.53 5.85 2.75
N ILE A 236 6.58 5.24 3.47
CA ILE A 236 6.58 5.21 4.93
C ILE A 236 7.02 3.83 5.39
N GLU A 237 8.07 3.82 6.20
CA GLU A 237 8.59 2.61 6.80
C GLU A 237 8.35 2.60 8.30
N ALA A 238 7.66 1.57 8.80
CA ALA A 238 7.40 1.40 10.23
C ALA A 238 8.54 0.66 10.92
N TRP A 239 8.85 1.04 12.16
CA TRP A 239 9.84 0.34 12.98
C TRP A 239 9.35 -1.07 13.32
N MET A 240 10.19 -2.09 13.10
CA MET A 240 9.92 -3.49 13.44
C MET A 240 10.92 -3.94 14.52
N PRO A 241 10.57 -3.86 15.83
CA PRO A 241 11.48 -4.18 16.92
C PRO A 241 12.11 -5.57 16.85
N GLY A 242 11.37 -6.60 16.42
CA GLY A 242 11.89 -7.96 16.31
C GLY A 242 12.96 -8.09 15.24
N GLN A 243 12.86 -7.27 14.17
CA GLN A 243 13.85 -7.22 13.09
C GLN A 243 14.96 -6.18 13.31
N GLY A 244 14.79 -5.26 14.26
CA GLY A 244 15.74 -4.17 14.53
C GLY A 244 15.90 -3.16 13.40
N ARG A 245 14.88 -2.99 12.52
CA ARG A 245 14.94 -2.07 11.37
C ARG A 245 13.57 -1.50 11.01
N TYR A 246 13.58 -0.43 10.22
CA TYR A 246 12.37 0.07 9.55
C TYR A 246 12.03 -0.80 8.34
N ARG A 247 10.75 -1.03 8.07
CA ARG A 247 10.23 -1.77 6.91
C ARG A 247 9.09 -0.99 6.25
N GLU A 248 9.11 -0.90 4.93
CA GLU A 248 8.04 -0.29 4.12
C GLU A 248 6.66 -0.83 4.48
N THR A 249 5.72 0.08 4.74
CA THR A 249 4.31 -0.19 5.06
C THR A 249 3.35 0.55 4.15
N HIS A 250 3.76 1.72 3.67
CA HIS A 250 2.99 2.56 2.75
C HIS A 250 3.91 3.08 1.66
N SER A 251 3.30 3.43 0.55
CA SER A 251 3.95 4.05 -0.58
C SER A 251 2.94 4.95 -1.27
N THR A 252 3.37 6.16 -1.63
CA THR A 252 2.60 7.12 -2.41
C THR A 252 3.42 7.66 -3.56
N SER A 253 2.80 7.70 -4.74
CA SER A 253 3.46 8.08 -5.98
C SER A 253 2.64 9.07 -6.79
N SER A 254 3.31 10.03 -7.40
CA SER A 254 2.76 10.77 -8.54
C SER A 254 3.22 10.09 -9.82
N CYS A 255 2.26 9.78 -10.69
CA CYS A 255 2.51 9.21 -12.01
C CYS A 255 2.37 10.25 -13.12
N THR A 256 2.29 11.55 -12.76
CA THR A 256 2.01 12.65 -13.70
C THR A 256 0.91 12.25 -14.68
N ASP A 257 1.03 12.53 -15.97
CA ASP A 257 0.08 12.12 -16.99
C ASP A 257 0.40 10.76 -17.64
N PHE A 258 1.40 10.02 -17.14
CA PHE A 258 1.89 8.79 -17.77
C PHE A 258 0.78 7.75 -17.94
N GLN A 259 0.09 7.44 -16.84
CA GLN A 259 -1.01 6.47 -16.85
C GLN A 259 -2.22 7.01 -17.63
N ALA A 260 -2.53 8.31 -17.47
CA ALA A 260 -3.64 8.97 -18.13
C ALA A 260 -3.49 8.97 -19.67
N ARG A 261 -2.28 9.18 -20.19
CA ARG A 261 -1.98 9.10 -21.64
C ARG A 261 -2.22 7.71 -22.20
N ARG A 262 -1.88 6.67 -21.44
CA ARG A 262 -2.03 5.25 -21.86
C ARG A 262 -3.48 4.81 -21.89
N LEU A 263 -4.30 5.37 -20.99
CA LEU A 263 -5.73 5.06 -20.87
C LEU A 263 -6.64 6.12 -21.48
N ASN A 264 -6.07 7.15 -22.13
CA ASN A 264 -6.77 8.28 -22.73
C ASN A 264 -7.73 9.01 -21.76
N ILE A 265 -7.31 9.17 -20.50
CA ILE A 265 -8.09 9.82 -19.45
C ILE A 265 -7.79 11.31 -19.45
N ARG A 266 -8.81 12.13 -19.73
CA ARG A 266 -8.64 13.56 -19.97
C ARG A 266 -9.53 14.38 -19.06
N TYR A 267 -9.31 15.68 -19.07
CA TYR A 267 -10.22 16.66 -18.51
C TYR A 267 -10.41 17.82 -19.48
N ARG A 268 -11.55 18.51 -19.34
CA ARG A 268 -11.85 19.71 -20.10
C ARG A 268 -11.76 20.92 -19.18
N THR A 269 -10.82 21.81 -19.50
CA THR A 269 -10.70 23.13 -18.84
C THR A 269 -11.95 23.98 -19.04
N LYS A 270 -12.17 24.99 -18.18
CA LYS A 270 -13.23 26.00 -18.33
C LYS A 270 -13.21 26.71 -19.68
N LYS A 271 -12.04 26.80 -20.33
CA LYS A 271 -11.86 27.37 -21.69
C LYS A 271 -12.13 26.37 -22.82
N GLY A 272 -12.57 25.15 -22.50
CA GLY A 272 -12.92 24.10 -23.46
C GLY A 272 -11.74 23.26 -23.99
N LYS A 273 -10.49 23.64 -23.66
CA LYS A 273 -9.28 22.89 -24.03
C LYS A 273 -9.23 21.55 -23.27
N LEU A 274 -8.88 20.49 -23.99
CA LEU A 274 -8.63 19.17 -23.41
C LEU A 274 -7.16 19.06 -22.94
N GLY A 275 -6.98 18.47 -21.76
CA GLY A 275 -5.68 18.06 -21.21
C GLY A 275 -5.76 16.65 -20.65
N PHE A 276 -4.62 16.02 -20.39
CA PHE A 276 -4.57 14.78 -19.61
C PHE A 276 -4.59 15.11 -18.12
N VAL A 277 -5.32 14.31 -17.35
CA VAL A 277 -5.25 14.39 -15.88
C VAL A 277 -3.90 13.88 -15.40
N HIS A 278 -3.50 14.30 -14.21
CA HIS A 278 -2.43 13.64 -13.46
C HIS A 278 -3.03 12.58 -12.52
N THR A 279 -2.28 11.51 -12.25
CA THR A 279 -2.68 10.46 -11.31
C THR A 279 -1.75 10.41 -10.11
N VAL A 280 -2.33 10.23 -8.92
CA VAL A 280 -1.63 10.05 -7.65
C VAL A 280 -2.23 8.83 -6.96
N ASN A 281 -1.37 7.93 -6.49
CA ASN A 281 -1.76 6.76 -5.71
C ASN A 281 -1.08 6.80 -4.34
N GLY A 282 -1.65 6.09 -3.36
CA GLY A 282 -1.11 6.00 -2.01
C GLY A 282 -1.71 4.82 -1.27
N THR A 283 -0.98 4.28 -0.30
CA THR A 283 -1.48 3.17 0.52
C THR A 283 -2.14 3.76 1.75
N ALA A 284 -3.44 3.54 1.99
CA ALA A 284 -4.03 3.90 3.28
C ALA A 284 -3.62 2.87 4.35
N PHE A 285 -3.83 1.58 4.07
CA PHE A 285 -3.27 0.48 4.85
C PHE A 285 -3.07 -0.75 3.97
N SER A 286 -2.08 -1.56 4.34
CA SER A 286 -1.86 -2.92 3.84
C SER A 286 -1.81 -3.90 5.01
N GLN A 287 -1.47 -5.16 4.78
CA GLN A 287 -1.25 -6.15 5.84
C GLN A 287 -0.05 -5.81 6.75
N ARG A 288 0.98 -5.11 6.26
CA ARG A 288 2.25 -4.90 6.99
C ARG A 288 2.11 -4.06 8.28
N PRO A 289 1.28 -3.01 8.35
CA PRO A 289 0.93 -2.34 9.59
C PRO A 289 0.46 -3.27 10.72
N LEU A 290 -0.21 -4.38 10.43
CA LEU A 290 -0.57 -5.38 11.46
C LEU A 290 0.68 -5.95 12.14
N LEU A 291 1.72 -6.23 11.35
CA LEU A 291 2.98 -6.79 11.83
C LEU A 291 3.71 -5.79 12.72
N ALA A 292 3.70 -4.51 12.31
CA ALA A 292 4.23 -3.42 13.13
C ALA A 292 3.48 -3.29 14.45
N ILE A 293 2.14 -3.43 14.46
CA ILE A 293 1.36 -3.42 15.70
C ILE A 293 1.76 -4.60 16.59
N LEU A 294 1.81 -5.82 16.06
CA LEU A 294 2.23 -7.00 16.83
C LEU A 294 3.59 -6.77 17.50
N GLU A 295 4.59 -6.31 16.74
CA GLU A 295 5.95 -6.16 17.26
C GLU A 295 6.11 -4.96 18.20
N ASN A 296 5.44 -3.83 17.96
CA ASN A 296 5.58 -2.63 18.80
C ASN A 296 4.74 -2.67 20.08
N TYR A 297 3.64 -3.44 20.08
CA TYR A 297 2.71 -3.52 21.21
C TYR A 297 2.80 -4.84 22.00
N GLN A 298 3.76 -5.71 21.67
CA GLN A 298 3.98 -6.96 22.40
C GLN A 298 4.33 -6.75 23.87
N GLN A 299 3.87 -7.66 24.71
CA GLN A 299 4.18 -7.72 26.14
C GLN A 299 5.04 -8.95 26.44
N LYS A 300 5.68 -8.94 27.61
CA LYS A 300 6.61 -9.99 28.05
C LYS A 300 5.97 -11.38 28.10
N ASP A 301 4.70 -11.43 28.51
CA ASP A 301 3.89 -12.65 28.63
C ASP A 301 3.42 -13.22 27.27
N GLY A 302 3.67 -12.51 26.16
CA GLY A 302 3.26 -12.91 24.81
C GLY A 302 1.94 -12.30 24.34
N SER A 303 1.22 -11.58 25.21
CA SER A 303 0.06 -10.78 24.81
C SER A 303 0.47 -9.58 23.95
N VAL A 304 -0.48 -8.99 23.23
CA VAL A 304 -0.28 -7.77 22.43
C VAL A 304 -1.34 -6.74 22.80
N LYS A 305 -0.91 -5.54 23.19
CA LYS A 305 -1.84 -4.42 23.41
C LYS A 305 -2.41 -3.95 22.07
N ILE A 306 -3.69 -3.63 22.04
CA ILE A 306 -4.32 -3.04 20.86
C ILE A 306 -4.15 -1.53 20.95
N PRO A 307 -3.67 -0.85 19.88
CA PRO A 307 -3.56 0.61 19.85
C PRO A 307 -4.88 1.26 20.30
N PRO A 308 -4.86 2.25 21.21
CA PRO A 308 -6.08 2.83 21.78
C PRO A 308 -7.13 3.24 20.74
N VAL A 309 -6.69 3.80 19.61
CA VAL A 309 -7.56 4.23 18.50
C VAL A 309 -8.32 3.06 17.85
N LEU A 310 -7.81 1.84 17.95
CA LEU A 310 -8.40 0.63 17.35
C LEU A 310 -9.32 -0.13 18.31
N GLN A 311 -9.21 0.09 19.62
CA GLN A 311 -9.94 -0.69 20.63
C GLN A 311 -11.46 -0.62 20.45
N LYS A 312 -12.00 0.53 20.01
CA LYS A 312 -13.44 0.69 19.73
C LYS A 312 -13.94 -0.19 18.59
N TYR A 313 -13.08 -0.56 17.64
CA TYR A 313 -13.44 -1.43 16.51
C TYR A 313 -13.22 -2.90 16.82
N VAL A 314 -12.17 -3.21 17.59
CA VAL A 314 -11.83 -4.60 17.97
C VAL A 314 -12.69 -5.08 19.16
N GLY A 315 -13.15 -4.17 20.01
CA GLY A 315 -13.97 -4.46 21.20
C GLY A 315 -13.17 -4.88 22.44
N LYS A 316 -11.86 -4.65 22.47
CA LYS A 316 -10.95 -5.04 23.56
C LYS A 316 -9.65 -4.25 23.52
N SER A 317 -8.93 -4.26 24.65
CA SER A 317 -7.67 -3.55 24.83
C SER A 317 -6.42 -4.37 24.49
N GLU A 318 -6.53 -5.69 24.40
CA GLU A 318 -5.40 -6.59 24.18
C GLU A 318 -5.81 -7.93 23.57
N ILE A 319 -4.87 -8.55 22.85
CA ILE A 319 -4.92 -9.93 22.38
C ILE A 319 -4.17 -10.79 23.41
N ARG A 320 -4.88 -11.69 24.08
CA ARG A 320 -4.33 -12.53 25.16
C ARG A 320 -3.85 -13.88 24.65
N VAL A 321 -2.84 -14.42 25.33
CA VAL A 321 -2.48 -15.84 25.20
C VAL A 321 -3.65 -16.68 25.71
N LYS A 322 -4.00 -17.75 24.98
CA LYS A 322 -5.09 -18.66 25.35
C LYS A 322 -4.76 -19.52 26.55
#